data_AF-T1A093-F1
#
_entry.id   AF-T1A093-F1
#
_cell.length_a   1.000
_cell.length_b   1.000
_cell.length_c   1.000
_cell.angle_alpha   90.00
_cell.angle_beta   90.00
_cell.angle_gamma   90.00
#
_symmetry.space_group_name_H-M   'P 1'
#
loop_
_entity.id
_entity.type
_entity.pdbx_description
1 polymer ?
#
loop_
_entity_poly.entity_id
_entity_poly.type
_entity_poly.pdbx_seq_one_letter_code
_entity_poly.pdbx_strand_id
1 'polypeptide(L)' 'SPDGRVEVLERDDHPFFIGVQFHPEFLSRPEAPHPLYLALVRAALARAEVAHRVDPSAALA' A
#
# COMPACT_ATOMS: atom_id res chain seq x y z
N SER A 1 2.23 -21.12 -0.78
CA SER A 1 2.77 -21.90 0.33
C SER A 1 3.65 -23.04 -0.19
N PRO A 2 4.42 -23.73 0.65
CA PRO A 2 5.12 -24.97 0.25
C PRO A 2 4.19 -26.06 -0.31
N ASP A 3 2.89 -25.98 -0.08
CA ASP A 3 1.86 -26.91 -0.55
C ASP A 3 0.81 -26.29 -1.49
N GLY A 4 1.17 -25.21 -2.19
CA GLY A 4 0.37 -24.66 -3.31
C GLY A 4 -0.82 -23.78 -2.94
N ARG A 5 -1.03 -23.43 -1.66
CA ARG A 5 -2.00 -22.41 -1.24
C ARG A 5 -1.55 -21.01 -1.62
N VAL A 6 -2.51 -20.16 -1.94
CA VAL A 6 -2.30 -18.73 -2.22
C VAL A 6 -1.96 -18.02 -0.92
N GLU A 7 -0.85 -17.29 -0.91
CA GLU A 7 -0.38 -16.52 0.26
C GLU A 7 -0.46 -15.01 0.02
N VAL A 8 -0.28 -14.61 -1.24
CA VAL A 8 -0.24 -13.22 -1.70
C VAL A 8 -0.96 -13.15 -3.04
N LEU A 9 -1.68 -12.05 -3.27
CA LEU A 9 -2.26 -11.69 -4.56
C LEU A 9 -2.00 -10.22 -4.86
N GLU A 10 -1.93 -9.89 -6.14
CA GLU A 10 -1.85 -8.52 -6.63
C GLU A 10 -2.78 -8.29 -7.83
N ARG A 11 -3.01 -7.02 -8.19
CA ARG A 11 -3.88 -6.65 -9.31
C ARG A 11 -3.23 -5.54 -10.15
N ASP A 12 -2.93 -5.86 -11.40
CA ASP A 12 -2.10 -5.00 -12.28
C ASP A 12 -2.77 -3.69 -12.72
N ASP A 13 -4.11 -3.64 -12.70
CA ASP A 13 -4.90 -2.47 -13.11
C ASP A 13 -5.09 -1.45 -11.97
N HIS A 14 -4.47 -1.67 -10.80
CA HIS A 14 -4.57 -0.81 -9.64
C HIS A 14 -3.17 -0.35 -9.19
N PRO A 15 -2.96 0.96 -8.92
CA PRO A 15 -1.63 1.51 -8.65
C PRO A 15 -0.94 0.92 -7.42
N PHE A 16 -1.71 0.36 -6.48
CA PHE A 16 -1.22 -0.45 -5.38
C PHE A 16 -2.33 -1.35 -4.85
N PHE A 17 -2.30 -2.64 -5.16
CA PHE A 17 -3.28 -3.61 -4.66
C PHE A 17 -2.56 -4.90 -4.28
N ILE A 18 -2.42 -5.14 -2.97
CA ILE A 18 -1.78 -6.32 -2.44
C ILE A 18 -2.69 -6.91 -1.35
N GLY A 19 -3.05 -8.19 -1.51
CA GLY A 19 -3.73 -8.98 -0.48
C GLY A 19 -2.79 -10.05 0.05
N VAL A 20 -2.78 -10.26 1.38
CA VAL A 20 -1.97 -11.31 2.02
C VAL A 20 -2.82 -12.11 2.99
N GLN A 21 -2.52 -13.41 3.13
CA GLN A 21 -3.20 -14.31 4.08
C GLN A 21 -2.58 -14.29 5.48
N PHE A 22 -1.31 -13.88 5.60
CA PHE A 22 -0.60 -13.76 6.87
C PHE A 22 -0.84 -12.38 7.50
N HIS A 23 -0.37 -12.22 8.75
CA HIS A 23 -0.55 -11.00 9.55
C HIS A 23 0.75 -10.16 9.62
N PRO A 24 1.06 -9.31 8.61
CA PRO A 24 2.24 -8.45 8.63
C PRO A 24 2.24 -7.43 9.78
N GLU A 25 1.08 -7.12 10.37
CA GLU A 25 0.91 -6.22 11.52
C GLU A 25 1.72 -6.70 12.73
N PHE A 26 1.79 -8.00 12.97
CA PHE A 26 2.50 -8.55 14.13
C PHE A 26 4.02 -8.44 13.99
N LEU A 27 4.52 -8.25 12.76
CA LEU A 27 5.94 -8.09 12.46
C LEU A 27 6.37 -6.63 12.32
N SER A 28 5.43 -5.70 12.15
CA SER A 28 5.73 -4.27 12.01
C SER A 28 6.12 -3.64 13.35
N ARG A 29 7.16 -2.80 13.35
CA ARG A 29 7.61 -2.02 14.52
C ARG A 29 7.79 -0.55 14.14
N PRO A 30 7.72 0.40 15.10
CA PRO A 30 7.89 1.83 14.79
C PRO A 30 9.21 2.15 14.07
N GLU A 31 10.32 1.56 14.51
CA GLU A 31 11.66 1.72 13.95
C GLU A 31 11.95 0.81 12.75
N ALA A 32 11.12 -0.23 12.56
CA ALA A 32 11.24 -1.20 11.48
C ALA A 32 9.84 -1.56 10.93
N PRO A 33 9.19 -0.63 10.22
CA PRO A 33 7.85 -0.86 9.69
C PRO A 33 7.87 -1.93 8.61
N HIS A 34 6.85 -2.78 8.59
CA HIS A 34 6.77 -3.85 7.59
C HIS A 34 6.70 -3.25 6.17
N PRO A 35 7.41 -3.82 5.17
CA PRO A 35 7.47 -3.26 3.82
C PRO A 35 6.12 -3.00 3.15
N LEU A 36 5.12 -3.86 3.40
CA LEU A 36 3.76 -3.69 2.85
C LEU A 36 3.10 -2.37 3.31
N TYR A 37 3.27 -1.99 4.58
CA TYR A 37 2.70 -0.73 5.07
C TYR A 37 3.46 0.48 4.56
N LEU A 38 4.80 0.41 4.50
CA LEU A 38 5.61 1.45 3.87
C LEU A 38 5.22 1.68 2.41
N ALA A 39 5.02 0.60 1.65
CA ALA A 39 4.63 0.67 0.25
C ALA A 39 3.20 1.22 0.08
N LEU A 40 2.25 0.81 0.93
CA LEU A 40 0.89 1.35 0.94
C LEU A 40 0.88 2.87 1.16
N VAL A 41 1.60 3.36 2.18
CA VAL A 41 1.67 4.80 2.48
C VAL A 41 2.33 5.56 1.34
N ARG A 42 3.41 5.04 0.76
CA ARG A 42 4.07 5.66 -0.41
C ARG A 42 3.13 5.75 -1.62
N ALA A 43 2.40 4.68 -1.92
CA ALA A 43 1.42 4.68 -2.99
C ALA A 43 0.29 5.70 -2.74
N ALA A 44 -0.20 5.79 -1.51
CA ALA A 44 -1.20 6.78 -1.12
C ALA A 44 -0.69 8.22 -1.28
N LEU A 45 0.54 8.50 -0.84
CA LEU A 45 1.18 9.81 -1.01
C LEU A 45 1.34 10.17 -2.50
N ALA A 46 1.85 9.25 -3.32
CA ALA A 46 1.98 9.48 -4.76
C ALA A 46 0.61 9.76 -5.42
N ARG A 47 -0.44 9.05 -5.00
CA ARG A 47 -1.80 9.28 -5.49
C ARG A 47 -2.37 10.63 -5.06
N ALA A 48 -2.09 11.05 -3.82
CA ALA A 48 -2.50 12.34 -3.27
C ALA A 48 -1.78 13.51 -3.97
N GLU A 49 -0.48 13.38 -4.25
CA GLU A 49 0.25 14.36 -5.06
C GLU A 49 -0.34 14.52 -6.46
N VAL A 50 -0.67 13.41 -7.12
CA VAL A 50 -1.34 13.46 -8.43
C VAL A 50 -2.71 14.12 -8.32
N ALA A 51 -3.50 13.79 -7.30
CA ALA A 51 -4.80 14.43 -7.08
C ALA A 51 -4.66 15.95 -6.88
N HIS A 52 -3.68 16.39 -6.09
CA HIS A 52 -3.43 17.81 -5.84
C HIS A 52 -2.92 18.56 -7.08
N ARG A 53 -2.10 17.91 -7.92
CA ARG A 53 -1.64 18.51 -9.19
C ARG A 53 -2.77 18.65 -10.22
N VAL A 54 -3.74 17.76 -10.19
CA VAL A 54 -4.89 17.79 -11.11
C VAL A 54 -5.96 18.79 -10.64
N ASP A 55 -6.06 19.06 -9.34
CA ASP A 55 -6.93 20.10 -8.78
C ASP A 55 -6.23 20.94 -7.69
N PRO A 56 -5.66 22.10 -8.05
CA PRO A 56 -5.00 23.00 -7.09
C PRO A 56 -5.95 23.58 -6.03
N SER A 57 -7.27 23.53 -6.26
CA SER A 57 -8.27 24.13 -5.37
C SER A 57 -8.63 23.23 -4.17
N ALA A 58 -8.32 21.94 -4.24
CA ALA A 58 -8.66 20.96 -3.21
C ALA A 58 -7.75 20.96 -1.96
N ALA A 59 -6.64 21.70 -1.94
CA ALA A 59 -5.70 21.73 -0.82
C ALA A 59 -5.93 22.86 0.21
N LEU A 60 -7.00 23.63 0.07
CA LEU A 60 -7.33 24.78 0.94
C LEU A 60 -8.66 24.61 1.69
N ALA A 61 -9.12 23.37 1.89
CA ALA A 61 -10.19 23.02 2.82
C ALA A 61 -9.61 22.13 3.94
#